data_AF-A0A1Y2W705-F1
#
_entry.id   AF-A0A1Y2W705-F1
#
_cell.length_a   1.000
_cell.length_b   1.000
_cell.length_c   1.000
_cell.angle_alpha   90.00
_cell.angle_beta   90.00
_cell.angle_gamma   90.00
#
_symmetry.space_group_name_H-M   'P 1'
#
loop_
_entity.id
_entity.type
_entity.pdbx_description
1 polymer ?
#
loop_
_entity_poly.entity_id
_entity_poly.type
_entity_poly.pdbx_seq_one_letter_code
_entity_poly.pdbx_strand_id
1 'polypeptide(L)'
;MRSSLVPIRPLRRVCDACKQQQRKHATPKCFTHPPTSVAAVVPRRHFTSRPSTSIASSAHKTQVSNSISLQTRRTASTSSAASPEAKTEEAPTEAKQEEASDQKTHYDLFPQTLPAGPPPNGPFAIDTRTLRREFLTLQAIAHPDLAPAGAEKRHAEAASARINEAYKTLSHPLLRAQYLLSLQGFDVANEETARVEDPALLMLVLETREAIEEAGAEEDLEPLREENELRIRETEGLLGAAMERGDLDEARVLVTRLRYWVNIRESIQNWERGKPIVLEH
;
A
#
# COMPACT_ATOMS: atom_id res chain seq x y z
N MET A 1 -11.29 -30.09 -59.43
CA MET A 1 -10.36 -29.73 -58.34
C MET A 1 -9.68 -28.42 -58.73
N ARG A 2 -9.85 -27.34 -57.95
CA ARG A 2 -9.20 -26.03 -58.17
C ARG A 2 -8.81 -25.42 -56.83
N SER A 3 -7.63 -24.82 -56.80
CA SER A 3 -7.00 -24.21 -55.62
C SER A 3 -7.57 -22.85 -55.27
N SER A 4 -7.36 -22.42 -54.02
CA SER A 4 -7.17 -21.00 -53.70
C SER A 4 -6.13 -20.86 -52.59
N LEU A 5 -5.24 -19.88 -52.74
CA LEU A 5 -4.06 -19.66 -51.88
C LEU A 5 -4.29 -18.42 -51.00
N VAL A 6 -3.90 -18.49 -49.74
CA VAL A 6 -3.94 -17.34 -48.81
C VAL A 6 -2.69 -16.47 -48.98
N PRO A 7 -2.81 -15.14 -49.14
CA PRO A 7 -1.65 -14.27 -49.34
C PRO A 7 -0.97 -13.87 -48.02
N ILE A 8 0.34 -14.06 -47.94
CA ILE A 8 1.19 -13.61 -46.84
C ILE A 8 1.53 -12.12 -47.04
N ARG A 9 1.29 -11.27 -46.03
CA ARG A 9 1.68 -9.84 -46.06
C ARG A 9 3.16 -9.66 -45.67
N PRO A 10 3.93 -8.80 -46.36
CA PRO A 10 5.35 -8.58 -46.05
C PRO A 10 5.58 -7.66 -44.86
N LEU A 11 6.66 -7.91 -44.11
CA LEU A 11 7.14 -7.07 -43.02
C LEU A 11 7.56 -5.68 -43.52
N ARG A 12 7.17 -4.63 -42.78
CA ARG A 12 7.49 -3.23 -43.11
C ARG A 12 9.01 -2.99 -43.03
N ARG A 13 9.61 -2.52 -44.12
CA ARG A 13 11.01 -2.06 -44.14
C ARG A 13 11.14 -0.75 -43.36
N VAL A 14 12.13 -0.69 -42.46
CA VAL A 14 12.49 0.55 -41.74
C VAL A 14 13.16 1.53 -42.71
N CYS A 15 12.73 2.79 -42.70
CA CYS A 15 13.26 3.88 -43.52
C CYS A 15 14.76 4.14 -43.22
N ASP A 16 15.57 4.39 -44.26
CA ASP A 16 17.02 4.59 -44.13
C ASP A 16 17.40 5.83 -43.31
N ALA A 17 16.52 6.83 -43.17
CA ALA A 17 16.71 7.94 -42.24
C ALA A 17 16.86 7.48 -40.78
N CYS A 18 16.12 6.44 -40.38
CA CYS A 18 16.15 5.89 -39.03
C CYS A 18 17.46 5.10 -38.75
N LYS A 19 18.00 4.42 -39.77
CA LYS A 19 19.33 3.76 -39.69
C LYS A 19 20.47 4.76 -39.54
N GLN A 20 20.35 5.97 -40.10
CA GLN A 20 21.38 7.01 -39.99
C GLN A 20 21.42 7.65 -38.61
N GLN A 21 20.28 7.77 -37.91
CA GLN A 21 20.24 8.28 -36.53
C GLN A 21 20.91 7.33 -35.53
N GLN A 22 20.71 6.01 -35.66
CA GLN A 22 21.35 5.02 -34.76
C GLN A 22 22.89 5.02 -34.83
N ARG A 23 23.49 5.45 -35.95
CA ARG A 23 24.95 5.53 -36.10
C ARG A 23 25.59 6.75 -35.42
N LYS A 24 24.81 7.77 -35.03
CA LYS A 24 25.35 9.01 -34.43
C LYS A 24 25.58 8.94 -32.92
N HIS A 25 25.06 7.92 -32.24
CA HIS A 25 25.17 7.77 -30.78
C HIS A 25 26.08 6.60 -30.34
N ALA A 26 26.82 5.97 -31.27
CA ALA A 26 27.73 4.88 -30.97
C ALA A 26 29.18 5.37 -30.85
N THR A 27 29.57 5.85 -29.66
CA THR A 27 30.98 6.09 -29.29
C THR A 27 31.40 5.12 -28.18
N PRO A 28 32.30 4.15 -28.44
CA PRO A 28 32.87 3.31 -27.39
C PRO A 28 34.13 3.96 -26.81
N LYS A 29 34.25 4.01 -25.47
CA LYS A 29 35.55 4.11 -24.79
C LYS A 29 35.58 3.16 -23.60
N CYS A 30 36.73 2.52 -23.42
CA CYS A 30 36.92 1.33 -22.61
C CYS A 30 38.27 1.44 -21.88
N PHE A 31 38.35 1.00 -20.62
CA PHE A 31 39.56 0.82 -19.78
C PHE A 31 40.42 2.10 -19.54
N THR A 32 41.00 2.35 -18.35
CA THR A 32 41.87 1.48 -17.53
C THR A 32 41.94 1.96 -16.06
N HIS A 33 42.13 1.04 -15.11
CA HIS A 33 42.59 1.35 -13.74
C HIS A 33 44.13 1.44 -13.67
N PRO A 34 44.67 2.09 -12.63
CA PRO A 34 45.70 1.41 -11.81
C PRO A 34 45.43 1.52 -10.29
N PRO A 35 46.06 0.67 -9.45
CA PRO A 35 45.81 0.64 -8.01
C PRO A 35 46.82 1.45 -7.20
N THR A 36 46.39 2.01 -6.06
CA THR A 36 47.32 2.53 -5.04
C THR A 36 46.84 2.20 -3.64
N SER A 37 47.65 1.42 -2.92
CA SER A 37 47.47 1.08 -1.51
C SER A 37 48.10 2.16 -0.62
N VAL A 38 47.35 2.67 0.38
CA VAL A 38 47.93 3.31 1.56
C VAL A 38 47.16 2.86 2.80
N ALA A 39 47.89 2.53 3.87
CA ALA A 39 47.34 1.95 5.09
C ALA A 39 46.85 3.00 6.11
N ALA A 40 45.93 2.55 6.97
CA ALA A 40 45.73 2.90 8.38
C ALA A 40 46.07 4.32 8.90
N VAL A 41 45.09 4.97 9.56
CA VAL A 41 45.15 5.33 10.99
C VAL A 41 43.73 5.41 11.55
N VAL A 42 43.45 4.72 12.66
CA VAL A 42 42.23 4.90 13.47
C VAL A 42 42.62 5.48 14.83
N PRO A 43 42.13 6.67 15.21
CA PRO A 43 42.27 7.18 16.57
C PRO A 43 41.10 6.70 17.45
N ARG A 44 41.36 5.71 18.30
CA ARG A 44 40.51 5.42 19.47
C ARG A 44 40.34 6.68 20.31
N ARG A 45 39.10 7.10 20.60
CA ARG A 45 38.83 8.00 21.73
C ARG A 45 38.33 7.19 22.92
N HIS A 46 39.08 7.28 24.01
CA HIS A 46 38.71 6.72 25.30
C HIS A 46 37.58 7.55 25.91
N PHE A 47 36.42 6.94 26.17
CA PHE A 47 35.45 7.51 27.11
C PHE A 47 35.76 6.98 28.51
N THR A 48 36.20 7.87 29.39
CA THR A 48 36.50 7.56 30.79
C THR A 48 35.21 7.44 31.60
N SER A 49 35.16 6.43 32.46
CA SER A 49 34.02 6.11 33.32
C SER A 49 33.89 7.02 34.56
N ARG A 50 32.67 7.03 35.14
CA ARG A 50 32.30 7.30 36.55
C ARG A 50 32.20 8.77 37.03
N PRO A 51 31.50 9.04 38.16
CA PRO A 51 30.56 8.19 38.93
C PRO A 51 29.18 8.82 39.21
N SER A 52 28.27 8.00 39.75
CA SER A 52 27.01 8.42 40.38
C SER A 52 27.23 9.18 41.71
N THR A 53 26.32 10.09 42.04
CA THR A 53 26.03 10.50 43.43
C THR A 53 24.52 10.56 43.67
N SER A 54 24.04 9.71 44.56
CA SER A 54 22.69 9.82 45.14
C SER A 54 22.76 10.62 46.44
N ILE A 55 21.87 11.61 46.61
CA ILE A 55 21.50 12.10 47.95
C ILE A 55 19.97 12.21 48.00
N ALA A 56 19.40 11.85 49.14
CA ALA A 56 17.97 11.71 49.38
C ALA A 56 17.40 12.83 50.26
N SER A 57 16.05 12.87 50.33
CA SER A 57 15.25 13.59 51.34
C SER A 57 15.25 15.14 51.24
N SER A 58 14.23 15.88 51.70
CA SER A 58 13.01 15.50 52.45
C SER A 58 11.80 16.37 52.07
N ALA A 59 10.62 15.96 52.52
CA ALA A 59 9.32 16.58 52.24
C ALA A 59 9.08 17.93 52.94
N HIS A 60 8.19 18.77 52.36
CA HIS A 60 7.37 19.71 53.14
C HIS A 60 5.91 19.81 52.65
N LYS A 61 5.06 19.21 53.49
CA LYS A 61 3.60 19.20 53.68
C LYS A 61 2.86 20.56 53.57
N THR A 62 1.78 20.59 52.76
CA THR A 62 0.52 21.38 52.94
C THR A 62 -0.56 20.79 52.02
N GLN A 63 -1.46 19.91 52.49
CA GLN A 63 -2.78 20.25 53.07
C GLN A 63 -3.53 21.42 52.42
N VAL A 64 -4.56 21.09 51.62
CA VAL A 64 -5.91 21.69 51.73
C VAL A 64 -6.93 20.54 51.64
N SER A 65 -7.91 20.55 52.52
CA SER A 65 -8.99 19.55 52.57
C SER A 65 -10.18 19.97 51.72
N ASN A 66 -10.89 19.00 51.14
CA ASN A 66 -12.35 19.02 51.21
C ASN A 66 -12.93 17.60 51.13
N SER A 67 -14.04 17.39 51.83
CA SER A 67 -14.66 16.10 52.10
C SER A 67 -16.15 16.13 51.76
N ILE A 68 -16.84 14.99 51.94
CA ILE A 68 -18.30 14.78 51.82
C ILE A 68 -18.74 14.53 50.34
N SER A 69 -19.51 13.48 50.00
CA SER A 69 -20.25 12.50 50.81
C SER A 69 -20.25 11.08 50.21
N LEU A 70 -20.52 10.07 51.06
CA LEU A 70 -20.90 8.72 50.62
C LEU A 70 -22.39 8.69 50.22
N GLN A 71 -22.75 7.81 49.28
CA GLN A 71 -24.01 7.07 49.39
C GLN A 71 -23.96 5.70 48.72
N THR A 72 -23.99 4.66 49.56
CA THR A 72 -24.22 3.26 49.18
C THR A 72 -25.71 2.99 48.91
N ARG A 73 -26.03 2.12 47.94
CA ARG A 73 -27.17 1.20 48.08
C ARG A 73 -27.02 -0.07 47.24
N ARG A 74 -26.90 -1.21 47.94
CA ARG A 74 -27.30 -2.54 47.44
C ARG A 74 -28.78 -2.74 47.75
N THR A 75 -29.52 -3.39 46.85
CA THR A 75 -30.64 -4.28 47.21
C THR A 75 -30.62 -5.47 46.25
N ALA A 76 -30.96 -6.65 46.75
CA ALA A 76 -31.03 -7.89 46.00
C ALA A 76 -32.40 -8.56 46.20
N SER A 77 -32.62 -9.62 45.40
CA SER A 77 -33.43 -10.81 45.71
C SER A 77 -34.78 -11.00 45.00
N THR A 78 -34.89 -12.18 44.35
CA THR A 78 -36.05 -13.10 44.27
C THR A 78 -37.32 -12.61 43.52
N SER A 79 -38.12 -13.43 42.82
CA SER A 79 -38.33 -14.91 42.73
C SER A 79 -39.26 -15.23 41.54
N SER A 80 -39.44 -16.45 40.98
CA SER A 80 -38.75 -17.75 41.05
C SER A 80 -39.39 -18.75 40.03
N ALA A 81 -38.68 -19.85 39.70
CA ALA A 81 -39.21 -21.15 39.18
C ALA A 81 -39.82 -21.20 37.75
N ALA A 82 -39.86 -22.34 37.04
CA ALA A 82 -39.04 -23.57 37.06
C ALA A 82 -39.32 -24.48 35.84
N SER A 83 -38.30 -25.28 35.47
CA SER A 83 -38.37 -26.65 34.91
C SER A 83 -38.54 -26.90 33.40
N PRO A 84 -38.08 -28.07 32.89
CA PRO A 84 -37.48 -28.17 31.55
C PRO A 84 -38.19 -29.15 30.59
N GLU A 85 -37.82 -29.09 29.31
CA GLU A 85 -37.99 -30.19 28.35
C GLU A 85 -36.84 -30.24 27.34
N ALA A 86 -36.66 -31.36 26.65
CA ALA A 86 -35.39 -31.77 26.02
C ALA A 86 -35.50 -32.08 24.52
N LYS A 87 -34.32 -32.14 23.85
CA LYS A 87 -34.10 -32.42 22.41
C LYS A 87 -34.48 -31.22 21.52
N THR A 88 -33.79 -30.95 20.42
CA THR A 88 -33.17 -31.88 19.45
C THR A 88 -31.84 -31.36 18.90
N GLU A 89 -31.07 -32.25 18.29
CA GLU A 89 -29.94 -31.92 17.42
C GLU A 89 -30.37 -30.97 16.29
N GLU A 90 -29.52 -30.00 15.94
CA GLU A 90 -28.98 -29.84 14.57
C GLU A 90 -27.99 -28.67 14.53
N ALA A 91 -26.83 -28.90 13.93
CA ALA A 91 -25.93 -27.84 13.51
C ALA A 91 -26.30 -27.40 12.09
N PRO A 92 -26.43 -26.09 11.81
CA PRO A 92 -26.41 -25.58 10.45
C PRO A 92 -25.07 -24.90 10.14
N THR A 93 -24.22 -25.66 9.45
CA THR A 93 -23.49 -25.20 8.26
C THR A 93 -22.80 -23.83 8.28
N GLU A 94 -21.48 -23.87 8.50
CA GLU A 94 -20.56 -22.96 7.80
C GLU A 94 -20.71 -23.15 6.27
N ALA A 95 -21.57 -22.35 5.66
CA ALA A 95 -21.73 -22.27 4.21
C ALA A 95 -22.24 -20.88 3.81
N LYS A 96 -21.41 -19.85 4.05
CA LYS A 96 -21.62 -18.50 3.52
C LYS A 96 -20.39 -17.95 2.81
N GLN A 97 -19.82 -18.80 1.96
CA GLN A 97 -18.78 -18.47 0.99
C GLN A 97 -19.18 -19.07 -0.37
N GLU A 98 -20.15 -18.45 -1.06
CA GLU A 98 -20.43 -18.67 -2.49
C GLU A 98 -21.53 -17.72 -3.02
N GLU A 99 -21.49 -16.44 -2.65
CA GLU A 99 -22.19 -15.38 -3.40
C GLU A 99 -21.15 -14.43 -4.01
N ALA A 100 -20.49 -14.90 -5.08
CA ALA A 100 -19.73 -14.02 -5.96
C ALA A 100 -20.71 -13.02 -6.59
N SER A 101 -20.66 -11.78 -6.15
CA SER A 101 -21.62 -10.76 -6.55
C SER A 101 -21.49 -10.45 -8.06
N ASP A 102 -22.63 -10.33 -8.74
CA ASP A 102 -22.74 -10.01 -10.19
C ASP A 102 -22.35 -8.55 -10.51
N GLN A 103 -21.47 -7.96 -9.70
CA GLN A 103 -21.02 -6.58 -9.78
C GLN A 103 -19.63 -6.56 -10.42
N LYS A 104 -19.57 -6.15 -11.69
CA LYS A 104 -18.31 -5.93 -12.43
C LYS A 104 -17.30 -5.16 -11.58
N THR A 105 -16.20 -5.81 -11.27
CA THR A 105 -15.09 -5.28 -10.48
C THR A 105 -14.23 -4.31 -11.30
N HIS A 106 -13.23 -3.70 -10.67
CA HIS A 106 -12.19 -2.96 -11.38
C HIS A 106 -11.28 -3.87 -12.22
N TYR A 107 -11.13 -5.15 -11.84
CA TYR A 107 -10.30 -6.11 -12.56
C TYR A 107 -10.91 -6.47 -13.93
N ASP A 108 -12.24 -6.59 -13.99
CA ASP A 108 -12.99 -6.92 -15.23
C ASP A 108 -12.87 -5.87 -16.34
N LEU A 109 -12.36 -4.67 -16.02
CA LEU A 109 -12.13 -3.60 -16.97
C LEU A 109 -10.78 -3.71 -17.70
N PHE A 110 -9.84 -4.55 -17.20
CA PHE A 110 -8.49 -4.69 -17.75
C PHE A 110 -8.16 -6.14 -18.16
N PRO A 111 -8.95 -6.78 -19.04
CA PRO A 111 -8.80 -8.20 -19.37
C PRO A 111 -7.49 -8.56 -20.10
N GLN A 112 -6.79 -7.61 -20.72
CA GLN A 112 -5.49 -7.89 -21.35
C GLN A 112 -4.35 -7.91 -20.33
N THR A 113 -4.43 -7.09 -19.29
CA THR A 113 -3.45 -7.02 -18.20
C THR A 113 -3.73 -8.04 -17.10
N LEU A 114 -5.01 -8.26 -16.77
CA LEU A 114 -5.48 -9.02 -15.61
C LEU A 114 -6.45 -10.16 -16.00
N PRO A 115 -6.07 -11.09 -16.90
CA PRO A 115 -6.97 -12.14 -17.40
C PRO A 115 -7.41 -13.14 -16.33
N ALA A 116 -6.71 -13.22 -15.20
CA ALA A 116 -7.03 -14.09 -14.06
C ALA A 116 -7.93 -13.42 -13.00
N GLY A 117 -8.24 -12.13 -13.14
CA GLY A 117 -9.02 -11.38 -12.15
C GLY A 117 -8.26 -11.07 -10.85
N PRO A 118 -8.96 -10.83 -9.74
CA PRO A 118 -8.36 -10.55 -8.44
C PRO A 118 -7.80 -11.82 -7.75
N PRO A 119 -6.98 -11.67 -6.69
CA PRO A 119 -6.65 -12.75 -5.77
C PRO A 119 -7.92 -13.42 -5.19
N PRO A 120 -7.90 -14.73 -4.92
CA PRO A 120 -6.76 -15.65 -5.02
C PRO A 120 -6.48 -16.18 -6.44
N ASN A 121 -7.33 -15.88 -7.43
CA ASN A 121 -7.19 -16.42 -8.79
C ASN A 121 -6.07 -15.74 -9.60
N GLY A 122 -5.87 -14.44 -9.39
CA GLY A 122 -4.79 -13.64 -9.97
C GLY A 122 -3.81 -13.11 -8.91
N PRO A 123 -2.61 -12.65 -9.33
CA PRO A 123 -1.61 -12.10 -8.41
C PRO A 123 -2.05 -10.73 -7.85
N PHE A 124 -1.66 -10.44 -6.61
CA PHE A 124 -1.83 -9.09 -6.03
C PHE A 124 -0.97 -8.04 -6.75
N ALA A 125 0.26 -8.41 -7.15
CA ALA A 125 1.19 -7.53 -7.83
C ALA A 125 0.79 -7.32 -9.31
N ILE A 126 0.61 -6.06 -9.71
CA ILE A 126 0.24 -5.67 -11.08
C ILE A 126 1.38 -4.88 -11.72
N ASP A 127 1.77 -5.25 -12.95
CA ASP A 127 2.66 -4.42 -13.76
C ASP A 127 1.95 -3.14 -14.19
N THR A 128 2.32 -2.03 -13.56
CA THR A 128 1.75 -0.70 -13.83
C THR A 128 2.00 -0.22 -15.27
N ARG A 129 3.02 -0.76 -15.96
CA ARG A 129 3.35 -0.38 -17.35
C ARG A 129 2.40 -1.01 -18.36
N THR A 130 2.02 -2.27 -18.19
CA THR A 130 0.97 -2.92 -19.01
C THR A 130 -0.40 -2.34 -18.68
N LEU A 131 -0.74 -2.21 -17.39
CA LEU A 131 -1.98 -1.56 -16.94
C LEU A 131 -2.17 -0.16 -17.56
N ARG A 132 -1.11 0.67 -17.59
CA ARG A 132 -1.17 2.01 -18.20
C ARG A 132 -1.42 1.99 -19.71
N ARG A 133 -0.90 0.99 -20.43
CA ARG A 133 -1.10 0.85 -21.89
C ARG A 133 -2.54 0.47 -22.22
N GLU A 134 -3.10 -0.47 -21.47
CA GLU A 134 -4.50 -0.87 -21.62
C GLU A 134 -5.43 0.29 -21.24
N PHE A 135 -5.18 0.96 -20.11
CA PHE A 135 -5.90 2.18 -19.71
C PHE A 135 -5.98 3.24 -20.82
N LEU A 136 -4.85 3.59 -21.44
CA LEU A 136 -4.83 4.58 -22.52
C LEU A 136 -5.63 4.13 -23.76
N THR A 137 -5.66 2.82 -24.02
CA THR A 137 -6.42 2.23 -25.12
C THR A 137 -7.92 2.29 -24.83
N LEU A 138 -8.33 1.91 -23.62
CA LEU A 138 -9.73 1.97 -23.16
C LEU A 138 -10.25 3.41 -23.11
N GLN A 139 -9.45 4.34 -22.58
CA GLN A 139 -9.81 5.76 -22.51
C GLN A 139 -9.96 6.40 -23.90
N ALA A 140 -9.14 6.01 -24.88
CA ALA A 140 -9.29 6.47 -26.25
C ALA A 140 -10.57 5.96 -26.93
N ILE A 141 -11.05 4.76 -26.57
CA ILE A 141 -12.30 4.18 -27.07
C ILE A 141 -13.52 4.81 -26.37
N ALA A 142 -13.43 5.08 -25.06
CA ALA A 142 -14.50 5.63 -24.24
C ALA A 142 -14.57 7.17 -24.18
N HIS A 143 -13.83 7.89 -25.04
CA HIS A 143 -13.71 9.34 -24.93
C HIS A 143 -15.03 10.07 -25.27
N PRO A 144 -15.54 10.96 -24.40
CA PRO A 144 -16.87 11.57 -24.57
C PRO A 144 -16.98 12.52 -25.77
N ASP A 145 -15.86 13.02 -26.32
CA ASP A 145 -15.87 13.84 -27.54
C ASP A 145 -16.14 13.02 -28.82
N LEU A 146 -16.01 11.69 -28.76
CA LEU A 146 -16.39 10.79 -29.86
C LEU A 146 -17.90 10.44 -29.83
N ALA A 147 -18.59 10.75 -28.72
CA ALA A 147 -19.97 10.35 -28.49
C ALA A 147 -20.97 11.44 -28.91
N PRO A 148 -22.07 11.08 -29.61
CA PRO A 148 -23.18 11.99 -29.90
C PRO A 148 -23.77 12.64 -28.64
N ALA A 149 -24.20 13.89 -28.78
CA ALA A 149 -24.82 14.64 -27.70
C ALA A 149 -26.11 13.97 -27.19
N GLY A 150 -26.38 14.08 -25.89
CA GLY A 150 -27.55 13.47 -25.24
C GLY A 150 -27.15 12.31 -24.34
N ALA A 151 -27.88 11.19 -24.43
CA ALA A 151 -27.66 10.02 -23.57
C ALA A 151 -26.30 9.35 -23.83
N GLU A 152 -25.90 9.22 -25.10
CA GLU A 152 -24.65 8.54 -25.49
C GLU A 152 -23.41 9.24 -24.90
N LYS A 153 -23.35 10.58 -24.97
CA LYS A 153 -22.29 11.34 -24.29
C LYS A 153 -22.24 11.07 -22.79
N ARG A 154 -23.38 11.03 -22.09
CA ARG A 154 -23.43 10.72 -20.64
C ARG A 154 -22.94 9.30 -20.34
N HIS A 155 -23.25 8.33 -21.21
CA HIS A 155 -22.73 6.97 -21.07
C HIS A 155 -21.21 6.90 -21.28
N ALA A 156 -20.67 7.66 -22.25
CA ALA A 156 -19.22 7.76 -22.46
C ALA A 156 -18.50 8.47 -21.29
N GLU A 157 -19.08 9.56 -20.76
CA GLU A 157 -18.60 10.24 -19.55
C GLU A 157 -18.53 9.29 -18.35
N ALA A 158 -19.60 8.53 -18.09
CA ALA A 158 -19.65 7.55 -17.01
C ALA A 158 -18.66 6.38 -17.21
N ALA A 159 -18.51 5.88 -18.44
CA ALA A 159 -17.54 4.84 -18.76
C ALA A 159 -16.09 5.32 -18.56
N SER A 160 -15.76 6.52 -19.04
CA SER A 160 -14.45 7.16 -18.86
C SER A 160 -14.14 7.38 -17.37
N ALA A 161 -15.09 7.88 -16.59
CA ALA A 161 -14.95 8.05 -15.14
C ALA A 161 -14.62 6.71 -14.44
N ARG A 162 -15.36 5.65 -14.76
CA ARG A 162 -15.12 4.30 -14.19
C ARG A 162 -13.76 3.73 -14.58
N ILE A 163 -13.30 3.93 -15.81
CA ILE A 163 -11.97 3.50 -16.27
C ILE A 163 -10.86 4.26 -15.51
N ASN A 164 -11.04 5.57 -15.28
CA ASN A 164 -10.10 6.38 -14.50
C ASN A 164 -10.02 5.94 -13.03
N GLU A 165 -11.17 5.69 -12.39
CA GLU A 165 -11.26 5.19 -11.02
C GLU A 165 -10.58 3.83 -10.87
N ALA A 166 -10.93 2.88 -11.72
CA ALA A 166 -10.33 1.55 -11.72
C ALA A 166 -8.82 1.58 -11.95
N TYR A 167 -8.33 2.41 -12.89
CA TYR A 167 -6.90 2.61 -13.10
C TYR A 167 -6.21 3.23 -11.87
N LYS A 168 -6.78 4.27 -11.26
CA LYS A 168 -6.22 4.91 -10.04
C LYS A 168 -6.10 3.88 -8.91
N THR A 169 -7.17 3.14 -8.66
CA THR A 169 -7.25 2.13 -7.60
C THR A 169 -6.28 0.97 -7.84
N LEU A 170 -6.24 0.41 -9.05
CA LEU A 170 -5.37 -0.74 -9.34
C LEU A 170 -3.89 -0.38 -9.52
N SER A 171 -3.57 0.86 -9.95
CA SER A 171 -2.18 1.30 -10.11
C SER A 171 -1.47 1.60 -8.79
N HIS A 172 -2.20 2.05 -7.75
CA HIS A 172 -1.61 2.35 -6.44
C HIS A 172 -1.76 1.17 -5.46
N PRO A 173 -0.67 0.61 -4.90
CA PRO A 173 -0.73 -0.66 -4.16
C PRO A 173 -1.60 -0.58 -2.89
N LEU A 174 -1.57 0.53 -2.16
CA LEU A 174 -2.44 0.73 -0.99
C LEU A 174 -3.94 0.79 -1.37
N LEU A 175 -4.28 1.50 -2.46
CA LEU A 175 -5.68 1.59 -2.92
C LEU A 175 -6.17 0.25 -3.44
N ARG A 176 -5.32 -0.49 -4.17
CA ARG A 176 -5.59 -1.86 -4.64
C ARG A 176 -5.89 -2.78 -3.46
N ALA A 177 -5.09 -2.69 -2.39
CA ALA A 177 -5.25 -3.51 -1.21
C ALA A 177 -6.53 -3.19 -0.43
N GLN A 178 -6.82 -1.90 -0.18
CA GLN A 178 -8.05 -1.44 0.44
C GLN A 178 -9.29 -1.86 -0.37
N TYR A 179 -9.22 -1.75 -1.70
CA TYR A 179 -10.27 -2.19 -2.61
C TYR A 179 -10.51 -3.72 -2.58
N LEU A 180 -9.44 -4.52 -2.54
CA LEU A 180 -9.58 -5.97 -2.42
C LEU A 180 -10.20 -6.39 -1.08
N LEU A 181 -9.87 -5.71 0.01
CA LEU A 181 -10.49 -5.96 1.31
C LEU A 181 -11.96 -5.48 1.36
N SER A 182 -12.31 -4.38 0.70
CA SER A 182 -13.71 -3.92 0.64
C SER A 182 -14.59 -4.83 -0.21
N LEU A 183 -14.05 -5.51 -1.24
CA LEU A 183 -14.74 -6.60 -1.94
C LEU A 183 -15.03 -7.81 -1.03
N GLN A 184 -14.25 -8.02 0.03
CA GLN A 184 -14.49 -9.04 1.07
C GLN A 184 -15.36 -8.52 2.23
N GLY A 185 -15.90 -7.29 2.13
CA GLY A 185 -16.75 -6.68 3.15
C GLY A 185 -16.01 -5.89 4.25
N PHE A 186 -14.69 -5.69 4.13
CA PHE A 186 -13.88 -4.95 5.10
C PHE A 186 -13.52 -3.55 4.60
N ASP A 187 -14.16 -2.52 5.17
CA ASP A 187 -13.84 -1.13 4.85
C ASP A 187 -12.70 -0.58 5.73
N VAL A 188 -11.47 -0.84 5.29
CA VAL A 188 -10.24 -0.37 5.95
C VAL A 188 -10.00 1.15 5.76
N ALA A 189 -10.78 1.82 4.90
CA ALA A 189 -10.65 3.27 4.71
C ALA A 189 -11.33 4.07 5.83
N ASN A 190 -12.44 3.55 6.37
CA ASN A 190 -13.21 4.20 7.45
C ASN A 190 -12.90 3.65 8.85
N GLU A 191 -12.05 2.63 8.98
CA GLU A 191 -11.71 2.02 10.27
C GLU A 191 -10.68 2.86 11.05
N GLU A 192 -11.16 3.82 11.85
CA GLU A 192 -10.34 4.51 12.88
C GLU A 192 -9.73 3.51 13.90
N THR A 193 -10.27 2.30 13.94
CA THR A 193 -9.77 1.13 14.68
C THR A 193 -8.49 0.51 14.08
N ALA A 194 -8.03 0.93 12.89
CA ALA A 194 -6.73 0.53 12.32
C ALA A 194 -5.55 1.22 13.02
N ARG A 195 -5.56 1.21 14.36
CA ARG A 195 -4.41 1.52 15.21
C ARG A 195 -3.43 0.37 15.13
N VAL A 196 -2.17 0.69 14.89
CA VAL A 196 -1.09 -0.29 14.91
C VAL A 196 -0.85 -0.75 16.35
N GLU A 197 -1.13 -2.01 16.63
CA GLU A 197 -0.78 -2.70 17.88
C GLU A 197 0.65 -3.29 17.86
N ASP A 198 1.48 -2.87 16.91
CA ASP A 198 2.89 -3.24 16.74
C ASP A 198 3.82 -2.05 17.13
N PRO A 199 4.33 -2.01 18.38
CA PRO A 199 5.20 -0.94 18.83
C PRO A 199 6.53 -0.86 18.06
N ALA A 200 7.00 -1.98 17.50
CA ALA A 200 8.25 -1.99 16.74
C ALA A 200 8.08 -1.29 15.39
N LEU A 201 6.94 -1.51 14.71
CA LEU A 201 6.57 -0.76 13.51
C LEU A 201 6.43 0.75 13.82
N LEU A 202 5.75 1.11 14.90
CA LEU A 202 5.57 2.53 15.27
C LEU A 202 6.90 3.23 15.56
N MET A 203 7.80 2.57 16.30
CA MET A 203 9.15 3.08 16.58
C MET A 203 9.95 3.28 15.29
N LEU A 204 9.97 2.28 14.40
CA LEU A 204 10.68 2.36 13.11
C LEU A 204 10.12 3.46 12.19
N VAL A 205 8.80 3.70 12.21
CA VAL A 205 8.16 4.80 11.47
C VAL A 205 8.58 6.16 12.03
N LEU A 206 8.69 6.31 13.35
CA LEU A 206 9.14 7.55 13.99
C LEU A 206 10.63 7.81 13.69
N GLU A 207 11.50 6.81 13.85
CA GLU A 207 12.92 6.87 13.50
C GLU A 207 13.12 7.24 12.01
N THR A 208 12.35 6.62 11.11
CA THR A 208 12.42 6.93 9.67
C THR A 208 11.98 8.38 9.39
N ARG A 209 11.02 8.93 10.15
CA ARG A 209 10.58 10.33 10.00
C ARG A 209 11.61 11.33 10.52
N GLU A 210 12.19 11.07 11.69
CA GLU A 210 13.28 11.88 12.26
C GLU A 210 14.45 11.98 11.26
N ALA A 211 14.84 10.87 10.64
CA ALA A 211 15.88 10.85 9.60
C ALA A 211 15.52 11.68 8.33
N ILE A 212 14.24 11.84 7.99
CA ILE A 212 13.80 12.71 6.87
C ILE A 212 13.80 14.19 7.30
N GLU A 213 13.50 14.49 8.56
CA GLU A 213 13.55 15.84 9.13
C GLU A 213 15.00 16.35 9.31
N GLU A 214 15.94 15.46 9.65
CA GLU A 214 17.37 15.77 9.79
C GLU A 214 18.12 15.93 8.46
N ALA A 215 17.53 15.54 7.33
CA ALA A 215 18.17 15.63 6.01
C ALA A 215 18.57 17.08 5.67
N GLY A 216 19.81 17.27 5.20
CA GLY A 216 20.36 18.58 4.84
C GLY A 216 20.20 18.93 3.35
N ALA A 217 20.08 17.89 2.51
CA ALA A 217 19.92 17.93 1.07
C ALA A 217 19.09 16.73 0.56
N GLU A 218 18.67 16.76 -0.71
CA GLU A 218 17.84 15.68 -1.29
C GLU A 218 18.61 14.36 -1.41
N GLU A 219 19.92 14.43 -1.60
CA GLU A 219 20.83 13.28 -1.70
C GLU A 219 20.89 12.46 -0.41
N ASP A 220 20.64 13.07 0.76
CA ASP A 220 20.60 12.39 2.06
C ASP A 220 19.39 11.43 2.16
N LEU A 221 18.33 11.68 1.38
CA LEU A 221 17.10 10.90 1.38
C LEU A 221 17.13 9.67 0.47
N GLU A 222 18.08 9.57 -0.46
CA GLU A 222 18.14 8.45 -1.40
C GLU A 222 18.28 7.06 -0.73
N PRO A 223 19.12 6.84 0.30
CA PRO A 223 19.13 5.56 1.03
C PRO A 223 17.79 5.26 1.72
N LEU A 224 17.12 6.28 2.28
CA LEU A 224 15.79 6.11 2.89
C LEU A 224 14.73 5.78 1.84
N ARG A 225 14.85 6.35 0.63
CA ARG A 225 13.98 6.07 -0.52
C ARG A 225 14.14 4.62 -0.97
N GLU A 226 15.38 4.14 -1.16
CA GLU A 226 15.68 2.76 -1.56
C GLU A 226 15.19 1.75 -0.51
N GLU A 227 15.44 2.01 0.77
CA GLU A 227 15.01 1.13 1.86
C GLU A 227 13.47 1.10 1.98
N ASN A 228 12.80 2.24 1.90
CA ASN A 228 11.35 2.27 1.97
C ASN A 228 10.69 1.60 0.75
N GLU A 229 11.26 1.72 -0.45
CA GLU A 229 10.80 0.95 -1.62
C GLU A 229 11.08 -0.56 -1.52
N LEU A 230 12.06 -1.00 -0.72
CA LEU A 230 12.20 -2.43 -0.34
C LEU A 230 11.06 -2.84 0.61
N ARG A 231 10.83 -2.09 1.70
CA ARG A 231 9.76 -2.35 2.69
C ARG A 231 8.37 -2.39 2.05
N ILE A 232 8.10 -1.54 1.06
CA ILE A 232 6.87 -1.57 0.24
C ILE A 232 6.76 -2.90 -0.52
N ARG A 233 7.77 -3.26 -1.31
CA ARG A 233 7.77 -4.50 -2.12
C ARG A 233 7.64 -5.77 -1.27
N GLU A 234 8.31 -5.82 -0.11
CA GLU A 234 8.18 -6.92 0.84
C GLU A 234 6.76 -7.00 1.41
N THR A 235 6.17 -5.87 1.80
CA THR A 235 4.79 -5.82 2.31
C THR A 235 3.78 -6.20 1.22
N GLU A 236 3.96 -5.80 -0.04
CA GLU A 236 3.14 -6.24 -1.18
C GLU A 236 3.23 -7.76 -1.41
N GLY A 237 4.42 -8.34 -1.28
CA GLY A 237 4.64 -9.79 -1.42
C GLY A 237 3.97 -10.59 -0.31
N LEU A 238 4.11 -10.17 0.95
CA LEU A 238 3.42 -10.77 2.10
C LEU A 238 1.90 -10.65 1.94
N LEU A 239 1.40 -9.50 1.51
CA LEU A 239 -0.03 -9.25 1.32
C LEU A 239 -0.62 -10.12 0.22
N GLY A 240 0.09 -10.30 -0.90
CA GLY A 240 -0.29 -11.26 -1.94
C GLY A 240 -0.41 -12.68 -1.40
N ALA A 241 0.60 -13.14 -0.64
CA ALA A 241 0.59 -14.46 -0.04
C ALA A 241 -0.54 -14.65 1.00
N ALA A 242 -0.87 -13.61 1.78
CA ALA A 242 -2.01 -13.64 2.72
C ALA A 242 -3.35 -13.74 1.97
N MET A 243 -3.54 -12.96 0.90
CA MET A 243 -4.72 -13.02 0.05
C MET A 243 -4.88 -14.36 -0.69
N GLU A 244 -3.78 -14.96 -1.15
CA GLU A 244 -3.78 -16.31 -1.74
C GLU A 244 -4.21 -17.40 -0.74
N ARG A 245 -3.89 -17.23 0.55
CA ARG A 245 -4.36 -18.11 1.64
C ARG A 245 -5.78 -17.80 2.13
N GLY A 246 -6.35 -16.66 1.76
CA GLY A 246 -7.60 -16.15 2.34
C GLY A 246 -7.46 -15.62 3.77
N ASP A 247 -6.24 -15.31 4.23
CA ASP A 247 -6.01 -14.75 5.57
C ASP A 247 -6.28 -13.24 5.59
N LEU A 248 -7.53 -12.89 5.88
CA LEU A 248 -7.99 -11.50 5.85
C LEU A 248 -7.51 -10.67 7.04
N ASP A 249 -7.25 -11.29 8.19
CA ASP A 249 -6.75 -10.58 9.37
C ASP A 249 -5.27 -10.24 9.21
N GLU A 250 -4.44 -11.16 8.71
CA GLU A 250 -3.05 -10.86 8.32
C GLU A 250 -3.03 -9.78 7.21
N ALA A 251 -3.92 -9.88 6.22
CA ALA A 251 -4.02 -8.87 5.17
C ALA A 251 -4.37 -7.47 5.72
N ARG A 252 -5.28 -7.34 6.70
CA ARG A 252 -5.61 -6.05 7.34
C ARG A 252 -4.42 -5.42 8.07
N VAL A 253 -3.63 -6.24 8.79
CA VAL A 253 -2.39 -5.79 9.44
C VAL A 253 -1.38 -5.33 8.39
N LEU A 254 -1.20 -6.08 7.31
CA LEU A 254 -0.27 -5.75 6.21
C LEU A 254 -0.69 -4.50 5.43
N VAL A 255 -1.99 -4.26 5.21
CA VAL A 255 -2.50 -3.00 4.62
C VAL A 255 -2.23 -1.80 5.53
N THR A 256 -2.40 -1.98 6.83
CA THR A 256 -2.08 -0.93 7.82
C THR A 256 -0.59 -0.61 7.80
N ARG A 257 0.29 -1.63 7.74
CA ARG A 257 1.74 -1.46 7.58
C ARG A 257 2.11 -0.78 6.26
N LEU A 258 1.49 -1.19 5.14
CA LEU A 258 1.69 -0.60 3.81
C LEU A 258 1.34 0.90 3.78
N ARG A 259 0.30 1.32 4.51
CA ARG A 259 -0.06 2.75 4.66
C ARG A 259 1.12 3.56 5.20
N TYR A 260 1.81 3.11 6.25
CA TYR A 260 2.95 3.86 6.78
C TYR A 260 4.10 4.00 5.79
N TRP A 261 4.43 2.94 5.03
CA TRP A 261 5.49 3.01 4.01
C TRP A 261 5.10 3.91 2.83
N VAL A 262 3.83 3.94 2.44
CA VAL A 262 3.32 4.90 1.45
C VAL A 262 3.44 6.34 1.97
N ASN A 263 2.98 6.62 3.18
CA ASN A 263 3.05 7.97 3.76
C ASN A 263 4.52 8.43 3.94
N ILE A 264 5.45 7.51 4.27
CA ILE A 264 6.90 7.79 4.31
C ILE A 264 7.43 8.11 2.91
N ARG A 265 7.03 7.35 1.87
CA ARG A 265 7.39 7.65 0.48
C ARG A 265 6.91 9.02 0.05
N GLU A 266 5.67 9.38 0.38
CA GLU A 266 5.11 10.69 0.10
C GLU A 266 5.84 11.80 0.87
N SER A 267 6.23 11.54 2.13
CA SER A 267 7.05 12.46 2.93
C SER A 267 8.42 12.72 2.28
N ILE A 268 9.06 11.68 1.73
CA ILE A 268 10.34 11.79 1.00
C ILE A 268 10.15 12.51 -0.36
N GLN A 269 9.05 12.26 -1.07
CA GLN A 269 8.76 12.90 -2.36
C GLN A 269 8.37 14.38 -2.23
N ASN A 270 7.71 14.75 -1.13
CA ASN A 270 7.27 16.11 -0.83
C ASN A 270 8.28 16.88 0.06
N TRP A 271 9.45 16.31 0.33
CA TRP A 271 10.47 16.96 1.15
C TRP A 271 11.00 18.22 0.46
N GLU A 272 11.11 19.31 1.22
CA GLU A 272 11.69 20.56 0.76
C GLU A 272 12.61 21.13 1.84
N ARG A 273 13.82 21.56 1.42
CA ARG A 273 14.85 22.08 2.32
C ARG A 273 14.35 23.24 3.19
N GLY A 274 14.22 22.99 4.49
CA GLY A 274 13.80 24.00 5.47
C GLY A 274 12.30 24.24 5.59
N LYS A 275 11.45 23.42 4.96
CA LYS A 275 10.02 23.33 5.30
C LYS A 275 9.78 22.22 6.32
N PRO A 276 8.93 22.43 7.34
CA PRO A 276 8.49 21.35 8.22
C PRO A 276 7.61 20.37 7.44
N ILE A 277 7.76 19.07 7.70
CA ILE A 277 6.93 18.02 7.10
C ILE A 277 5.51 18.15 7.67
N VAL A 278 4.53 18.41 6.81
CA VAL A 278 3.13 18.48 7.24
C VAL A 278 2.59 17.07 7.43
N LEU A 279 2.09 16.79 8.63
CA LEU A 279 1.52 15.50 8.99
C LEU A 279 0.09 15.36 8.44
N GLU A 280 -0.07 14.62 7.35
CA GLU A 280 -1.37 14.01 7.01
C GLU A 280 -1.51 12.69 7.79
N HIS A 281 -2.71 12.47 8.37
CA HIS A 281 -3.04 11.38 9.30
C HIS A 281 -4.18 10.54 8.73
#